data_AF-A0A9D5NQC2-F1
#
_entry.id   AF-A0A9D5NQC2-F1
#
_cell.length_a   1.000
_cell.length_b   1.000
_cell.length_c   1.000
_cell.angle_alpha   90.00
_cell.angle_beta   90.00
_cell.angle_gamma   90.00
#
_symmetry.space_group_name_H-M   'P 1'
#
loop_
_entity.id
_entity.type
_entity.pdbx_description
1 polymer ?
#
loop_
_entity_poly.entity_id
_entity_poly.type
_entity_poly.pdbx_seq_one_letter_code
_entity_poly.pdbx_strand_id
1 'polypeptide(L)'
;MNNVQPTVFNPAQLYLLGLFSRIKSDEELNDIKKLVSDYYAKRLDQMTKKMWESGELDQKRLDEINEMDLHQWLREHKAKEQV
;
A
#
# COMPACT_ATOMS: atom_id res chain seq x y z
N MET A 1 -22.31 -20.79 12.53
CA MET A 1 -22.18 -19.53 13.28
C MET A 1 -20.94 -18.83 12.76
N ASN A 2 -21.08 -17.66 12.11
CA ASN A 2 -19.93 -16.93 11.57
C ASN A 2 -19.20 -16.23 12.72
N ASN A 3 -17.92 -16.58 12.94
CA ASN A 3 -17.07 -15.91 13.91
C ASN A 3 -16.75 -14.50 13.43
N VAL A 4 -17.42 -13.49 13.98
CA VAL A 4 -17.00 -12.09 13.83
C VAL A 4 -15.81 -11.88 14.76
N GLN A 5 -14.60 -11.98 14.22
CA GLN A 5 -13.40 -11.58 14.94
C GLN A 5 -13.44 -10.06 15.15
N PRO A 6 -13.35 -9.53 16.39
CA PRO A 6 -13.33 -8.10 16.60
C PRO A 6 -12.08 -7.51 15.93
N THR A 7 -12.27 -6.54 15.05
CA THR A 7 -11.16 -5.82 14.43
C THR A 7 -10.48 -4.99 15.51
N VAL A 8 -9.33 -5.46 16.01
CA VAL A 8 -8.49 -4.70 16.94
C VAL A 8 -7.78 -3.62 16.15
N PHE A 9 -8.33 -2.41 16.18
CA PHE A 9 -7.70 -1.26 15.54
C PHE A 9 -6.40 -0.89 16.27
N ASN A 10 -5.34 -0.65 15.50
CA ASN A 10 -4.10 -0.13 16.04
C ASN A 10 -4.24 1.37 16.43
N PRO A 11 -3.31 1.93 17.22
CA PRO A 11 -3.41 3.32 17.68
C PRO A 11 -3.57 4.36 16.57
N ALA A 12 -2.92 4.15 15.41
CA ALA A 12 -3.04 5.06 14.27
C ALA A 12 -4.44 5.00 13.63
N GLN A 13 -5.02 3.81 13.53
CA GLN A 13 -6.39 3.62 13.03
C GLN A 13 -7.41 4.27 13.96
N LEU A 14 -7.27 4.13 15.28
CA LEU A 14 -8.13 4.81 16.27
C LEU A 14 -8.00 6.33 16.21
N TYR A 15 -6.80 6.85 16.05
CA TYR A 15 -6.55 8.27 15.90
C TYR A 15 -7.24 8.84 14.65
N LEU A 16 -7.08 8.17 13.51
CA LEU A 16 -7.74 8.56 12.25
C LEU A 16 -9.27 8.49 12.37
N LEU A 17 -9.81 7.45 13.01
CA LEU A 17 -11.25 7.34 13.29
C LEU A 17 -11.75 8.50 14.15
N GLY A 18 -11.00 8.86 15.19
CA GLY A 18 -11.30 10.02 16.03
C GLY A 18 -11.31 11.33 15.24
N LEU A 19 -10.34 11.50 14.33
CA LEU A 19 -10.24 12.66 13.46
C LEU A 19 -11.41 12.72 12.45
N PHE A 20 -11.72 11.60 11.79
CA PHE A 20 -12.83 11.50 10.86
C PHE A 20 -14.20 11.71 11.52
N SER A 21 -14.40 11.27 12.77
CA SER A 21 -15.67 11.46 13.50
C SER A 21 -16.04 12.93 13.74
N ARG A 22 -15.04 13.82 13.69
CA ARG A 22 -15.19 15.26 13.91
C ARG A 22 -15.50 16.03 12.63
N ILE A 23 -15.17 15.47 11.47
CA ILE A 23 -15.45 16.05 10.16
C ILE A 23 -16.96 16.05 9.93
N LYS A 24 -17.50 17.19 9.51
CA LYS A 24 -18.95 17.37 9.30
C LYS A 24 -19.34 17.64 7.86
N SER A 25 -18.37 17.89 6.97
CA SER A 25 -18.62 18.14 5.54
C SER A 25 -17.82 17.19 4.65
N ASP A 26 -18.37 16.88 3.48
CA ASP A 26 -17.71 16.05 2.47
C ASP A 26 -16.46 16.72 1.89
N GLU A 27 -16.43 18.06 1.86
CA GLU A 27 -15.29 18.87 1.41
C GLU A 27 -14.08 18.69 2.35
N GLU A 28 -14.30 18.83 3.66
CA GLU A 28 -13.26 18.63 4.67
C GLU A 28 -12.76 17.16 4.69
N LEU A 29 -13.66 16.21 4.46
CA LEU A 29 -13.29 14.79 4.32
C LEU A 29 -12.38 14.57 3.09
N ASN A 30 -12.69 15.20 1.97
CA ASN A 30 -11.90 15.08 0.75
C ASN A 30 -10.52 15.72 0.90
N ASP A 31 -10.43 16.87 1.56
CA ASP A 31 -9.15 17.53 1.83
C ASP A 31 -8.24 16.67 2.71
N ILE A 32 -8.79 16.05 3.75
CA ILE A 32 -8.02 15.16 4.63
C ILE A 32 -7.60 13.88 3.89
N LYS A 33 -8.49 13.29 3.08
CA LYS A 33 -8.12 12.14 2.22
C LYS A 33 -6.97 12.49 1.29
N LYS A 34 -7.01 13.69 0.69
CA LYS A 34 -5.96 14.17 -0.20
C LYS A 34 -4.65 14.37 0.55
N LEU A 35 -4.67 15.02 1.72
CA LEU A 35 -3.50 15.22 2.56
C LEU A 35 -2.82 13.89 2.94
N VAL A 36 -3.61 12.90 3.37
CA VAL A 36 -3.10 11.57 3.72
C VAL A 36 -2.52 10.88 2.49
N SER A 37 -3.20 10.94 1.35
CA SER A 37 -2.72 10.36 0.09
C SER A 37 -1.41 11.00 -0.38
N ASP A 38 -1.32 12.32 -0.32
CA ASP A 38 -0.13 13.09 -0.70
C ASP A 38 1.06 12.76 0.21
N TYR A 39 0.83 12.56 1.51
CA TYR A 39 1.88 12.14 2.45
C TYR A 39 2.47 10.77 2.08
N TYR A 40 1.62 9.79 1.80
CA TYR A 40 2.08 8.46 1.40
C TYR A 40 2.71 8.47 0.01
N ALA A 41 2.17 9.23 -0.94
CA ALA A 41 2.75 9.38 -2.28
C ALA A 41 4.17 9.96 -2.21
N LYS A 42 4.39 11.03 -1.42
CA LYS A 42 5.73 11.60 -1.20
C LYS A 42 6.67 10.62 -0.54
N ARG A 43 6.21 9.86 0.45
CA ARG A 43 7.04 8.87 1.15
C ARG A 43 7.42 7.71 0.22
N LEU A 44 6.49 7.25 -0.61
CA LEU A 44 6.74 6.22 -1.63
C LEU A 44 7.76 6.72 -2.64
N ASP A 45 7.56 7.91 -3.20
CA ASP A 45 8.49 8.53 -4.15
C ASP A 45 9.90 8.66 -3.56
N GLN A 46 10.02 9.09 -2.31
CA GLN A 46 11.31 9.17 -1.60
C GLN A 46 11.95 7.79 -1.37
N MET A 47 11.16 6.77 -1.05
CA MET A 47 11.66 5.40 -0.88
C MET A 47 12.13 4.81 -2.21
N THR A 48 11.32 4.97 -3.27
CA THR A 48 11.65 4.54 -4.63
C THR A 48 12.89 5.25 -5.15
N LYS A 49 13.00 6.56 -4.93
CA LYS A 49 14.20 7.33 -5.27
C LYS A 49 15.43 6.85 -4.50
N LYS A 50 15.30 6.56 -3.21
CA LYS A 50 16.41 5.98 -2.42
C LYS A 50 16.83 4.60 -2.92
N MET A 51 15.88 3.75 -3.31
CA MET A 51 16.16 2.44 -3.90
C MET A 51 16.85 2.56 -5.27
N TRP A 52 16.49 3.61 -6.03
CA TRP A 52 17.17 3.94 -7.29
C TRP A 52 18.60 4.42 -7.07
N GLU A 53 18.80 5.34 -6.11
CA GLU A 53 20.12 5.89 -5.77
C GLU A 53 21.04 4.85 -5.11
N SER A 54 20.49 3.86 -4.39
CA SER A 54 21.27 2.77 -3.80
C SER A 54 21.65 1.67 -4.81
N GLY A 55 21.10 1.69 -6.02
CA GLY A 55 21.28 0.64 -7.04
C GLY A 55 20.54 -0.67 -6.73
N GLU A 56 19.66 -0.68 -5.72
CA GLU A 56 18.77 -1.81 -5.43
C GLU A 56 17.60 -1.90 -6.42
N LEU A 57 17.25 -0.77 -7.03
CA LEU A 57 16.28 -0.67 -8.13
C LEU A 57 16.99 0.04 -9.30
N ASP A 58 17.09 -0.61 -10.45
CA ASP A 58 17.61 0.00 -11.68
C ASP A 58 16.67 -0.27 -12.85
N GLN A 59 16.87 0.44 -13.96
CA GLN A 59 16.02 0.30 -15.15
C GLN A 59 15.94 -1.15 -15.63
N LYS A 60 17.06 -1.88 -15.51
CA LYS A 60 17.14 -3.28 -15.91
C LYS A 60 16.24 -4.18 -15.06
N ARG A 61 16.21 -4.00 -13.73
CA ARG A 61 15.29 -4.74 -12.84
C ARG A 61 13.83 -4.38 -13.08
N LEU A 62 13.53 -3.12 -13.42
CA LEU A 62 12.17 -2.72 -13.79
C LEU A 62 11.73 -3.36 -15.11
N ASP A 63 12.62 -3.42 -16.09
CA ASP A 63 12.38 -4.07 -17.37
C ASP A 63 12.20 -5.59 -17.18
N GLU A 64 13.03 -6.23 -16.35
CA GLU A 64 12.89 -7.65 -15.96
C GLU A 64 11.55 -7.93 -15.25
N ILE A 65 11.10 -7.05 -14.34
CA ILE A 65 9.79 -7.17 -13.67
C ILE A 65 8.63 -6.97 -14.65
N ASN A 66 8.77 -6.05 -15.60
CA ASN A 66 7.75 -5.76 -16.60
C ASN A 66 7.66 -6.85 -17.69
N GLU A 67 8.78 -7.49 -18.02
CA GLU A 67 8.85 -8.63 -18.94
C GLU A 67 8.45 -9.96 -18.28
N MET A 68 8.56 -10.07 -16.96
CA MET A 68 7.96 -11.17 -16.22
C MET A 68 6.43 -11.04 -16.30
N ASP A 69 5.76 -11.95 -17.02
CA ASP A 69 4.33 -12.16 -16.86
C ASP A 69 4.09 -12.63 -15.41
N LEU A 70 3.84 -11.65 -14.53
CA LEU A 70 3.62 -11.85 -13.12
C LEU A 70 2.47 -12.83 -12.85
N HIS A 71 1.47 -12.88 -13.74
CA HIS A 71 0.38 -13.83 -13.63
C HIS A 71 0.80 -15.26 -13.99
N GLN A 72 1.67 -15.44 -14.98
CA GLN A 72 2.24 -16.75 -15.29
C GLN A 72 3.15 -17.24 -14.17
N TRP A 73 4.05 -16.39 -13.67
CA TRP A 73 4.95 -16.72 -12.57
C TRP A 73 4.20 -17.12 -11.28
N LEU A 74 3.15 -16.36 -10.91
CA LEU A 74 2.32 -16.68 -9.74
C LEU A 74 1.54 -17.99 -9.90
N ARG A 75 1.11 -18.35 -11.11
CA ARG A 75 0.45 -19.64 -11.38
C ARG A 75 1.43 -20.80 -11.20
N GLU A 76 2.65 -20.67 -11.73
CA GLU A 76 3.68 -21.71 -11.68
C GLU A 76 4.26 -21.92 -10.28
N HIS A 77 4.37 -20.86 -9.47
CA HIS A 77 4.90 -20.95 -8.10
C HIS A 77 3.86 -21.34 -7.05
N LYS A 78 2.58 -20.92 -7.17
CA LYS A 78 1.52 -21.43 -6.29
C LYS A 78 1.26 -22.92 -6.46
N ALA A 79 1.52 -23.48 -7.65
CA ALA A 79 1.41 -24.91 -7.92
C ALA A 79 2.52 -25.74 -7.25
N LYS A 80 3.68 -25.14 -6.96
CA LYS A 80 4.84 -25.83 -6.35
C LYS A 80 4.81 -25.87 -4.82
N GLU A 81 3.99 -25.05 -4.17
CA GLU A 81 3.82 -25.04 -2.70
C GLU A 81 2.68 -25.95 -2.21
N GLN A 82 2.03 -26.70 -3.12
CA GLN A 82 0.93 -27.63 -2.79
C GLN A 82 1.27 -29.12 -3.05
N VAL A 83 2.55 -29.46 -3.24
CA VAL A 83 3.03 -30.85 -3.35
C VAL A 83 4.00 -31.17 -2.22
#